data_AF-A0A9J6P1H3-F1
#
_entry.id   AF-A0A9J6P1H3-F1
#
_cell.length_a   1.000
_cell.length_b   1.000
_cell.length_c   1.000
_cell.angle_alpha   90.00
_cell.angle_beta   90.00
_cell.angle_gamma   90.00
#
_symmetry.space_group_name_H-M   'P 1'
#
loop_
_entity.id
_entity.type
_entity.pdbx_description
1 polymer ?
#
loop_
_entity_poly.entity_id
_entity_poly.type
_entity_poly.pdbx_seq_one_letter_code
_entity_poly.pdbx_strand_id
1 'polypeptide(L)'
;MRKLKILFITKDFSNHLVKDSYYFSNELSKITDLVLWHKSGNIREILNYLKFKPDFILLNDMRPTRCPKITGLSRLNIPFGIIMHDLHYRPSDRIKFVRDNNVKYIFSIYRDEFYRRFPNLKNRMYWIPHFIDPNTFKDYGLPKTINYLMMGAIASTYPLRTKMLSVMRTEPGFVYHKHPGYRNIVNPKEFAGETYAKEINRSKIFLTDGLIYHYPVMKYYEVLGCNTLLLAPKSKELTDLGFISGKHFVSVNRKDFLQKSRYYLTHEKERKEISKNGFEMVHFKHSAAQRALQFVQMVEKILKK
;
A
#
# COMPACT_ATOMS: atom_id res chain seq x y z
N MET A 1 -13.90 26.77 -3.79
CA MET A 1 -14.40 25.88 -2.72
C MET A 1 -13.49 25.98 -1.51
N ARG A 2 -14.04 25.97 -0.28
CA ARG A 2 -13.25 25.96 0.96
C ARG A 2 -12.46 24.65 1.05
N LYS A 3 -11.17 24.69 1.41
CA LYS A 3 -10.40 23.49 1.71
C LYS A 3 -11.01 22.76 2.92
N LEU A 4 -11.13 21.43 2.82
CA LEU A 4 -11.55 20.61 3.96
C LEU A 4 -10.50 20.72 5.08
N LYS A 5 -10.97 20.81 6.32
CA LYS A 5 -10.14 20.80 7.51
C LYS A 5 -10.05 19.39 8.04
N ILE A 6 -8.88 18.78 8.03
CA ILE A 6 -8.70 17.37 8.37
C ILE A 6 -7.72 17.23 9.52
N LEU A 7 -8.11 16.47 10.54
CA LEU A 7 -7.19 15.94 11.54
C LEU A 7 -6.84 14.50 11.15
N PHE A 8 -5.58 14.25 10.81
CA PHE A 8 -5.09 12.89 10.56
C PHE A 8 -4.21 12.41 11.72
N ILE A 9 -4.72 11.45 12.46
CA ILE A 9 -4.05 10.86 13.61
C ILE A 9 -3.28 9.62 13.14
N THR A 10 -1.96 9.68 13.21
CA THR A 10 -1.06 8.63 12.72
C THR A 10 0.26 8.68 13.48
N LYS A 11 0.99 7.57 13.59
CA LYS A 11 2.43 7.65 13.92
C LYS A 11 3.20 8.32 12.78
N ASP A 12 4.38 8.84 13.09
CA ASP A 12 5.25 9.43 12.07
C ASP A 12 5.95 8.33 11.26
N PHE A 13 5.76 8.37 9.95
CA PHE A 13 6.30 7.42 8.97
C PHE A 13 7.36 8.06 8.05
N SER A 14 7.76 9.31 8.28
CA SER A 14 8.73 10.04 7.46
C SER A 14 10.06 9.29 7.26
N ASN A 15 10.54 8.63 8.33
CA ASN A 15 11.77 7.84 8.35
C ASN A 15 11.53 6.33 8.38
N HIS A 16 10.27 5.89 8.32
CA HIS A 16 9.92 4.47 8.40
C HIS A 16 10.15 3.76 7.05
N LEU A 17 10.38 2.44 7.06
CA LEU A 17 10.52 1.65 5.84
C LEU A 17 9.28 1.76 4.93
N VAL A 18 8.11 1.56 5.51
CA VAL A 18 6.81 1.69 4.83
C VAL A 18 6.33 3.13 5.01
N LYS A 19 6.28 3.90 3.92
CA LYS A 19 6.03 5.34 3.93
C LYS A 19 4.64 5.75 3.43
N ASP A 20 3.74 4.81 3.16
CA ASP A 20 2.43 5.09 2.55
C ASP A 20 1.66 6.20 3.28
N SER A 21 1.59 6.15 4.62
CA SER A 21 0.89 7.17 5.40
C SER A 21 1.55 8.55 5.29
N TYR A 22 2.87 8.60 5.16
CA TYR A 22 3.64 9.83 4.95
C TYR A 22 3.41 10.40 3.54
N TYR A 23 3.49 9.56 2.50
CA TYR A 23 3.18 9.96 1.12
C TYR A 23 1.74 10.44 0.99
N PHE A 24 0.79 9.72 1.59
CA PHE A 24 -0.61 10.13 1.63
C PHE A 24 -0.80 11.47 2.32
N SER A 25 -0.20 11.69 3.49
CA SER A 25 -0.32 12.98 4.20
C SER A 25 0.26 14.15 3.41
N ASN A 26 1.38 13.94 2.70
CA ASN A 26 2.01 14.98 1.89
C ASN A 26 1.12 15.41 0.72
N GLU A 27 0.45 14.47 0.06
CA GLU A 27 -0.49 14.81 -1.01
C GLU A 27 -1.80 15.40 -0.45
N LEU A 28 -2.26 14.88 0.68
CA LEU A 28 -3.47 15.38 1.35
C LEU A 28 -3.31 16.83 1.83
N SER A 29 -2.14 17.23 2.31
CA SER A 29 -1.87 18.61 2.74
C SER A 29 -1.84 19.62 1.61
N LYS A 30 -1.61 19.20 0.36
CA LYS A 30 -1.67 20.10 -0.80
C LYS A 30 -3.11 20.55 -1.07
N ILE A 31 -4.07 19.66 -0.86
CA ILE A 31 -5.47 19.85 -1.23
C ILE A 31 -6.43 20.08 -0.04
N THR A 32 -5.93 19.98 1.20
CA THR A 32 -6.73 20.20 2.43
C THR A 32 -5.97 21.03 3.46
N ASP A 33 -6.69 21.60 4.43
CA ASP A 33 -6.09 22.17 5.64
C ASP A 33 -5.84 21.01 6.61
N LEU A 34 -4.65 20.40 6.52
CA LEU A 34 -4.30 19.19 7.24
C LEU A 34 -3.54 19.49 8.55
N VAL A 35 -3.96 18.86 9.64
CA VAL A 35 -3.15 18.72 10.86
C VAL A 35 -2.83 17.25 11.08
N LEU A 36 -1.54 16.94 11.27
CA LEU A 36 -1.08 15.63 11.70
C LEU A 36 -0.97 15.57 13.22
N TRP A 37 -1.40 14.46 13.81
CA TRP A 37 -1.30 14.23 15.25
C TRP A 37 -0.69 12.87 15.57
N HIS A 38 0.37 12.86 16.39
CA HIS A 38 1.22 11.68 16.61
C HIS A 38 1.18 11.11 18.05
N LYS A 39 0.53 11.83 18.97
CA LYS A 39 0.53 11.52 20.41
C LYS A 39 -0.77 10.83 20.85
N SER A 40 -0.67 9.95 21.84
CA SER A 40 -1.85 9.37 22.50
C SER A 40 -2.57 10.43 23.32
N GLY A 41 -3.87 10.29 23.52
CA GLY A 41 -4.64 11.22 24.33
C GLY A 41 -6.14 11.09 24.15
N ASN A 42 -6.89 11.85 24.95
CA ASN A 42 -8.31 12.00 24.75
C ASN A 42 -8.59 12.90 23.55
N ILE A 43 -9.49 12.51 22.66
CA ILE A 43 -9.78 13.29 21.46
C ILE A 43 -10.28 14.71 21.77
N ARG A 44 -10.98 14.93 22.88
CA ARG A 44 -11.47 16.26 23.26
C ARG A 44 -10.32 17.21 23.62
N GLU A 45 -9.33 16.70 24.35
CA GLU A 45 -8.13 17.47 24.69
C GLU A 45 -7.31 17.76 23.43
N ILE A 46 -7.15 16.79 22.54
CA ILE A 46 -6.44 16.96 21.26
C ILE A 46 -7.08 18.09 20.44
N LEU A 47 -8.42 18.12 20.37
CA LEU A 47 -9.15 19.15 19.62
C LEU A 47 -8.90 20.57 20.18
N ASN A 48 -8.62 20.73 21.47
CA ASN A 48 -8.33 22.03 22.08
C ASN A 48 -6.98 22.62 21.64
N TYR A 49 -6.04 21.78 21.17
CA TYR A 49 -4.75 22.23 20.64
C TYR A 49 -4.82 22.66 19.17
N LEU A 50 -5.94 22.43 18.49
CA LEU A 50 -6.04 22.72 17.06
C LEU A 50 -6.43 24.18 16.82
N LYS A 51 -5.80 24.79 15.82
CA LYS A 51 -6.15 26.16 15.36
C LYS A 51 -7.52 26.23 14.66
N PHE A 52 -8.13 25.09 14.39
CA PHE A 52 -9.44 25.00 13.77
C PHE A 52 -10.20 23.75 14.26
N LYS A 53 -11.53 23.81 14.18
CA LYS A 53 -12.37 22.61 14.29
C LYS A 53 -12.28 21.80 12.98
N PRO A 54 -11.84 20.53 13.01
CA PRO A 54 -11.78 19.71 11.80
C PRO A 54 -13.18 19.38 11.30
N ASP A 55 -13.33 19.33 9.99
CA ASP A 55 -14.53 18.84 9.30
C ASP A 55 -14.59 17.31 9.36
N PHE A 56 -13.43 16.66 9.32
CA PHE A 56 -13.31 15.20 9.40
C PHE A 56 -12.05 14.79 10.17
N ILE A 57 -12.16 13.70 10.94
CA ILE A 57 -11.02 13.10 11.64
C ILE A 57 -10.73 11.72 11.03
N LEU A 58 -9.48 11.52 10.60
CA LEU A 58 -9.01 10.22 10.13
C LEU A 58 -8.06 9.62 11.16
N LEU A 59 -8.30 8.37 11.58
CA LEU A 59 -7.34 7.60 12.36
C LEU A 59 -6.66 6.59 11.44
N ASN A 60 -5.34 6.48 11.54
CA ASN A 60 -4.63 5.37 10.91
C ASN A 60 -5.02 4.04 11.56
N ASP A 61 -4.56 2.93 10.98
CA ASP A 61 -4.86 1.58 11.46
C ASP A 61 -4.58 1.44 12.97
N MET A 62 -5.55 0.88 13.69
CA MET A 62 -5.57 0.80 15.16
C MET A 62 -4.38 0.04 15.78
N ARG A 63 -3.55 -0.62 14.97
CA ARG A 63 -2.31 -1.23 15.45
C ARG A 63 -1.46 -0.16 16.15
N PRO A 64 -0.93 -0.43 17.37
CA PRO A 64 -0.14 0.54 18.13
C PRO A 64 1.09 1.09 17.40
N THR A 65 1.62 0.32 16.44
CA THR A 65 2.74 0.74 15.58
C THR A 65 2.34 1.71 14.48
N ARG A 66 1.04 1.93 14.23
CA ARG A 66 0.51 2.78 13.14
C ARG A 66 -0.30 3.97 13.64
N CYS A 67 -1.03 3.81 14.74
CA CYS A 67 -1.85 4.88 15.30
C CYS A 67 -1.57 5.03 16.80
N PRO A 68 -1.40 6.26 17.33
CA PRO A 68 -1.39 6.46 18.78
C PRO A 68 -2.74 6.05 19.40
N LYS A 69 -2.73 5.76 20.71
CA LYS A 69 -3.95 5.37 21.42
C LYS A 69 -4.83 6.60 21.63
N ILE A 70 -5.99 6.63 21.00
CA ILE A 70 -6.98 7.71 21.14
C ILE A 70 -8.20 7.21 21.90
N THR A 71 -8.64 7.98 22.89
CA THR A 71 -9.84 7.68 23.70
C THR A 71 -10.91 8.75 23.51
N GLY A 72 -12.15 8.43 23.93
CA GLY A 72 -13.28 9.39 23.88
C GLY A 72 -13.96 9.52 22.51
N LEU A 73 -13.62 8.66 21.54
CA LEU A 73 -14.16 8.72 20.17
C LEU A 73 -15.67 8.50 20.11
N SER A 74 -16.24 7.65 20.98
CA SER A 74 -17.68 7.35 21.02
C SER A 74 -18.57 8.56 21.32
N ARG A 75 -17.99 9.64 21.87
CA ARG A 75 -18.70 10.88 22.23
C ARG A 75 -18.36 12.05 21.30
N LEU A 76 -17.80 11.77 20.12
CA LEU A 76 -17.49 12.77 19.12
C LEU A 76 -18.71 13.15 18.29
N ASN A 77 -18.89 14.46 18.11
CA ASN A 77 -19.87 15.02 17.19
C ASN A 77 -19.26 15.31 15.80
N ILE A 78 -17.93 15.21 15.66
CA ILE A 78 -17.22 15.40 14.39
C ILE A 78 -17.17 14.04 13.67
N PRO A 79 -17.58 13.94 12.39
CA PRO A 79 -17.45 12.72 11.61
C PRO A 79 -16.00 12.22 11.59
N PHE A 80 -15.82 10.92 11.84
CA PHE A 80 -14.50 10.32 11.81
C PHE A 80 -14.51 8.92 11.19
N GLY A 81 -13.38 8.57 10.58
CA GLY A 81 -13.16 7.25 10.01
C GLY A 81 -11.81 6.68 10.41
N ILE A 82 -11.64 5.39 10.12
CA ILE A 82 -10.41 4.65 10.40
C ILE A 82 -9.87 4.00 9.14
N ILE A 83 -8.55 3.94 9.01
CA ILE A 83 -7.89 3.09 8.01
C ILE A 83 -7.83 1.64 8.54
N MET A 84 -8.04 0.66 7.68
CA MET A 84 -7.70 -0.75 7.96
C MET A 84 -6.77 -1.29 6.89
N HIS A 85 -5.56 -1.66 7.30
CA HIS A 85 -4.51 -2.16 6.42
C HIS A 85 -4.31 -3.67 6.61
N ASP A 86 -3.66 -4.08 7.71
CA ASP A 86 -3.35 -5.48 8.01
C ASP A 86 -4.58 -6.16 8.61
N LEU A 87 -5.61 -6.42 7.82
CA LEU A 87 -6.90 -6.82 8.41
C LEU A 87 -6.86 -8.21 9.09
N HIS A 88 -5.82 -9.02 8.87
CA HIS A 88 -5.60 -10.29 9.58
C HIS A 88 -5.11 -10.09 11.01
N TYR A 89 -4.58 -8.90 11.32
CA TYR A 89 -4.17 -8.54 12.66
C TYR A 89 -5.40 -8.34 13.54
N ARG A 90 -5.57 -9.22 14.54
CA ARG A 90 -6.58 -9.17 15.60
C ARG A 90 -8.00 -8.80 15.13
N PRO A 91 -8.67 -9.65 14.33
CA PRO A 91 -9.99 -9.34 13.77
C PRO A 91 -11.05 -9.05 14.85
N SER A 92 -11.05 -9.80 15.96
CA SER A 92 -11.99 -9.60 17.07
C SER A 92 -11.81 -8.24 17.75
N ASP A 93 -10.56 -7.81 17.97
CA ASP A 93 -10.26 -6.48 18.53
C ASP A 93 -10.74 -5.35 17.61
N ARG A 94 -10.61 -5.53 16.29
CA ARG A 94 -11.12 -4.56 15.28
C ARG A 94 -12.63 -4.43 15.35
N ILE A 95 -13.36 -5.54 15.41
CA ILE A 95 -14.83 -5.55 15.54
C ILE A 95 -15.24 -4.88 16.85
N LYS A 96 -14.55 -5.20 17.95
CA LYS A 96 -14.78 -4.55 19.25
C LYS A 96 -14.54 -3.04 19.16
N PHE A 97 -13.43 -2.60 18.59
CA PHE A 97 -13.11 -1.18 18.42
C PHE A 97 -14.18 -0.44 17.61
N VAL A 98 -14.62 -1.02 16.48
CA VAL A 98 -15.67 -0.45 15.62
C VAL A 98 -16.98 -0.29 16.38
N ARG A 99 -17.37 -1.30 17.16
CA ARG A 99 -18.60 -1.29 17.98
C ARG A 99 -18.50 -0.25 19.10
N ASP A 100 -17.47 -0.33 19.94
CA ASP A 100 -17.33 0.51 21.13
C ASP A 100 -17.24 2.01 20.81
N ASN A 101 -16.67 2.35 19.65
CA ASN A 101 -16.52 3.73 19.20
C ASN A 101 -17.56 4.14 18.15
N ASN A 102 -18.53 3.28 17.84
CA ASN A 102 -19.55 3.49 16.81
C ASN A 102 -18.97 3.97 15.47
N VAL A 103 -17.90 3.32 14.99
CA VAL A 103 -17.21 3.73 13.77
C VAL A 103 -18.10 3.49 12.56
N LYS A 104 -18.42 4.58 11.83
CA LYS A 104 -19.30 4.55 10.66
C LYS A 104 -18.54 4.42 9.33
N TYR A 105 -17.31 4.92 9.26
CA TYR A 105 -16.53 5.00 8.01
C TYR A 105 -15.21 4.25 8.16
N ILE A 106 -15.02 3.20 7.36
CA ILE A 106 -13.85 2.33 7.41
C ILE A 106 -13.16 2.34 6.05
N PHE A 107 -12.01 2.99 5.96
CA PHE A 107 -11.19 3.06 4.77
C PHE A 107 -10.27 1.83 4.69
N SER A 108 -10.67 0.81 3.94
CA SER A 108 -9.92 -0.44 3.82
C SER A 108 -8.99 -0.42 2.61
N ILE A 109 -7.78 -0.95 2.80
CA ILE A 109 -6.81 -1.15 1.71
C ILE A 109 -7.21 -2.32 0.80
N TYR A 110 -7.80 -3.36 1.39
CA TYR A 110 -8.21 -4.58 0.69
C TYR A 110 -9.72 -4.75 0.77
N ARG A 111 -10.40 -4.85 -0.38
CA ARG A 111 -11.85 -4.97 -0.46
C ARG A 111 -12.32 -6.41 -0.25
N ASP A 112 -11.79 -7.36 -1.01
CA ASP A 112 -12.35 -8.72 -1.05
C ASP A 112 -12.12 -9.43 0.28
N GLU A 113 -10.93 -9.24 0.83
CA GLU A 113 -10.62 -9.75 2.16
C GLU A 113 -11.41 -9.05 3.28
N PHE A 114 -11.64 -7.73 3.17
CA PHE A 114 -12.48 -7.04 4.14
C PHE A 114 -13.89 -7.62 4.14
N TYR A 115 -14.46 -7.85 2.95
CA TYR A 115 -15.77 -8.47 2.78
C TYR A 115 -15.84 -9.89 3.34
N ARG A 116 -14.77 -10.67 3.16
CA ARG A 116 -14.69 -12.04 3.69
C ARG A 116 -14.60 -12.05 5.21
N ARG A 117 -13.80 -11.17 5.80
CA ARG A 117 -13.47 -11.21 7.23
C ARG A 117 -14.42 -10.38 8.11
N PHE A 118 -15.00 -9.32 7.57
CA PHE A 118 -15.92 -8.43 8.28
C PHE A 118 -17.25 -8.28 7.52
N PRO A 119 -17.99 -9.38 7.27
CA PRO A 119 -19.20 -9.34 6.45
C PRO A 119 -20.25 -8.37 7.00
N ASN A 120 -20.34 -8.23 8.32
CA ASN A 120 -21.29 -7.32 8.98
C ASN A 120 -20.90 -5.84 8.89
N LEU A 121 -19.69 -5.53 8.42
CA LEU A 121 -19.18 -4.16 8.27
C LEU A 121 -19.09 -3.71 6.81
N LYS A 122 -19.52 -4.53 5.84
CA LYS A 122 -19.43 -4.25 4.40
C LYS A 122 -19.98 -2.86 4.02
N ASN A 123 -21.14 -2.50 4.55
CA ASN A 123 -21.81 -1.23 4.26
C ASN A 123 -21.11 0.00 4.88
N ARG A 124 -20.10 -0.21 5.72
CA ARG A 124 -19.27 0.84 6.33
C ARG A 124 -17.93 1.01 5.61
N MET A 125 -17.65 0.17 4.61
CA MET A 125 -16.36 0.13 3.93
C MET A 125 -16.26 1.18 2.81
N TYR A 126 -15.14 1.87 2.78
CA TYR A 126 -14.68 2.76 1.72
C TYR A 126 -13.36 2.20 1.22
N TRP A 127 -13.21 2.02 -0.09
CA TRP A 127 -12.02 1.37 -0.65
C TRP A 127 -10.94 2.41 -0.94
N ILE A 128 -9.79 2.29 -0.30
CA ILE A 128 -8.62 3.11 -0.60
C ILE A 128 -7.41 2.18 -0.84
N PRO A 129 -7.23 1.69 -2.08
CA PRO A 129 -6.18 0.72 -2.35
C PRO A 129 -4.78 1.32 -2.21
N HIS A 130 -3.78 0.44 -2.24
CA HIS A 130 -2.37 0.80 -2.33
C HIS A 130 -2.05 1.71 -3.50
N PHE A 131 -0.92 2.40 -3.40
CA PHE A 131 -0.47 3.40 -4.36
C PHE A 131 1.04 3.60 -4.29
N ILE A 132 1.61 4.31 -5.26
CA ILE A 132 3.01 4.77 -5.24
C ILE A 132 3.12 6.26 -4.92
N ASP A 133 4.26 6.67 -4.37
CA ASP A 133 4.78 8.02 -4.55
C ASP A 133 5.60 8.07 -5.85
N PRO A 134 5.16 8.82 -6.88
CA PRO A 134 5.88 8.92 -8.16
C PRO A 134 7.28 9.54 -8.05
N ASN A 135 7.61 10.25 -6.96
CA ASN A 135 8.95 10.79 -6.77
C ASN A 135 9.96 9.70 -6.41
N THR A 136 9.51 8.69 -5.65
CA THR A 136 10.28 7.53 -5.23
C THR A 136 10.21 6.38 -6.23
N PHE A 137 9.01 5.99 -6.68
CA PHE A 137 8.83 4.85 -7.59
C PHE A 137 8.62 5.36 -9.01
N LYS A 138 9.73 5.54 -9.73
CA LYS A 138 9.76 6.05 -11.11
C LYS A 138 10.76 5.27 -11.97
N ASP A 139 10.73 5.53 -13.27
CA ASP A 139 11.82 5.09 -14.13
C ASP A 139 13.04 5.98 -13.90
N TYR A 140 14.11 5.38 -13.37
CA TYR A 140 15.38 6.07 -13.14
C TYR A 140 16.29 6.01 -14.38
N GLY A 141 15.87 5.36 -15.45
CA GLY A 141 16.69 5.19 -16.67
C GLY A 141 17.93 4.34 -16.45
N LEU A 142 17.98 3.53 -15.38
CA LEU A 142 19.16 2.74 -15.05
C LEU A 142 19.32 1.54 -15.99
N PRO A 143 20.57 1.15 -16.32
CA PRO A 143 20.82 -0.09 -17.03
C PRO A 143 20.24 -1.31 -16.29
N LYS A 144 19.46 -2.11 -17.03
CA LYS A 144 18.79 -3.33 -16.53
C LYS A 144 19.80 -4.48 -16.35
N THR A 145 20.63 -4.39 -15.31
CA THR A 145 21.77 -5.30 -15.02
C THR A 145 21.40 -6.56 -14.24
N ILE A 146 20.21 -6.62 -13.62
CA ILE A 146 19.75 -7.80 -12.86
C ILE A 146 18.72 -8.56 -13.70
N ASN A 147 18.94 -9.86 -13.96
CA ASN A 147 18.00 -10.65 -14.75
C ASN A 147 16.70 -10.91 -13.97
N TYR A 148 16.84 -11.41 -12.74
CA TYR A 148 15.72 -11.75 -11.88
C TYR A 148 15.96 -11.20 -10.48
N LEU A 149 15.00 -10.43 -9.98
CA LEU A 149 15.08 -9.84 -8.65
C LEU A 149 13.92 -10.34 -7.79
N MET A 150 14.23 -10.62 -6.53
CA MET A 150 13.21 -10.78 -5.50
C MET A 150 13.68 -10.09 -4.23
N MET A 151 12.79 -9.31 -3.62
CA MET A 151 13.09 -8.60 -2.39
C MET A 151 11.94 -8.75 -1.40
N GLY A 152 12.27 -8.91 -0.12
CA GLY A 152 11.29 -8.91 0.96
C GLY A 152 11.28 -10.16 1.83
N ALA A 153 10.27 -10.24 2.70
CA ALA A 153 10.20 -11.24 3.75
C ALA A 153 9.82 -12.63 3.19
N ILE A 154 10.41 -13.65 3.80
CA ILE A 154 10.08 -15.07 3.61
C ILE A 154 9.45 -15.55 4.91
N ALA A 155 8.23 -16.06 4.83
CA ALA A 155 7.47 -16.61 5.96
C ALA A 155 6.42 -17.60 5.46
N SER A 156 5.80 -18.35 6.37
CA SER A 156 4.74 -19.32 6.06
C SER A 156 3.53 -18.71 5.34
N THR A 157 3.25 -17.42 5.56
CA THR A 157 2.21 -16.66 4.87
C THR A 157 2.53 -16.37 3.39
N TYR A 158 3.74 -16.69 2.93
CA TYR A 158 4.26 -16.45 1.58
C TYR A 158 4.70 -17.75 0.87
N PRO A 159 3.77 -18.71 0.65
CA PRO A 159 4.14 -20.04 0.16
C PRO A 159 4.69 -20.03 -1.28
N LEU A 160 4.18 -19.15 -2.14
CA LEU A 160 4.69 -19.01 -3.51
C LEU A 160 6.07 -18.35 -3.52
N ARG A 161 6.29 -17.29 -2.73
CA ARG A 161 7.60 -16.64 -2.64
C ARG A 161 8.67 -17.58 -2.10
N THR A 162 8.33 -18.41 -1.12
CA THR A 162 9.25 -19.43 -0.58
C THR A 162 9.66 -20.45 -1.65
N LYS A 163 8.70 -20.93 -2.46
CA LYS A 163 8.99 -21.82 -3.58
C LYS A 163 9.82 -21.13 -4.67
N MET A 164 9.48 -19.89 -5.03
CA MET A 164 10.24 -19.08 -5.99
C MET A 164 11.69 -18.92 -5.53
N LEU A 165 11.94 -18.56 -4.27
CA LEU A 165 13.30 -18.44 -3.73
C LEU A 165 14.10 -19.73 -3.86
N SER A 166 13.49 -20.86 -3.47
CA SER A 166 14.16 -22.16 -3.52
C SER A 166 14.58 -22.54 -4.94
N VAL A 167 13.74 -22.27 -5.94
CA VAL A 167 14.00 -22.67 -7.33
C VAL A 167 14.88 -21.65 -8.06
N MET A 168 14.61 -20.35 -7.89
CA MET A 168 15.32 -19.30 -8.62
C MET A 168 16.77 -19.13 -8.16
N ARG A 169 17.14 -19.62 -6.98
CA ARG A 169 18.53 -19.59 -6.48
C ARG A 169 19.54 -20.24 -7.43
N THR A 170 19.12 -21.19 -8.26
CA THR A 170 19.98 -21.84 -9.25
C THR A 170 19.92 -21.19 -10.62
N GLU A 171 19.08 -20.16 -10.83
CA GLU A 171 18.97 -19.47 -12.12
C GLU A 171 20.07 -18.41 -12.29
N PRO A 172 20.83 -18.42 -13.41
CA PRO A 172 21.85 -17.41 -13.68
C PRO A 172 21.30 -15.98 -13.66
N GLY A 173 21.95 -15.11 -12.86
CA GLY A 173 21.56 -13.70 -12.72
C GLY A 173 20.36 -13.45 -11.80
N PHE A 174 19.98 -14.43 -10.97
CA PHE A 174 19.03 -14.21 -9.88
C PHE A 174 19.68 -13.52 -8.67
N VAL A 175 19.01 -12.49 -8.17
CA VAL A 175 19.41 -11.72 -6.99
C VAL A 175 18.26 -11.72 -5.97
N TYR A 176 18.60 -12.00 -4.71
CA TYR A 176 17.66 -11.92 -3.59
C TYR A 176 18.17 -10.99 -2.49
N HIS A 177 17.32 -10.04 -2.10
CA HIS A 177 17.58 -9.16 -0.95
C HIS A 177 16.58 -9.41 0.18
N LYS A 178 17.09 -9.67 1.38
CA LYS A 178 16.27 -9.88 2.58
C LYS A 178 15.60 -8.57 3.00
N HIS A 179 14.39 -8.67 3.55
CA HIS A 179 13.68 -7.51 4.11
C HIS A 179 14.47 -6.87 5.28
N PRO A 180 14.67 -5.54 5.29
CA PRO A 180 15.46 -4.86 6.32
C PRO A 180 14.75 -4.77 7.69
N GLY A 181 13.47 -5.13 7.72
CA GLY A 181 12.61 -5.12 8.91
C GLY A 181 11.67 -3.92 8.93
N TYR A 182 10.53 -4.06 9.60
CA TYR A 182 9.55 -2.97 9.72
C TYR A 182 9.96 -2.00 10.83
N ARG A 183 10.87 -1.08 10.49
CA ARG A 183 11.43 -0.09 11.42
C ARG A 183 11.77 1.21 10.70
N ASN A 184 12.22 2.19 11.47
CA ASN A 184 12.88 3.37 10.93
C ASN A 184 14.21 2.98 10.28
N ILE A 185 14.44 3.60 9.12
CA ILE A 185 15.66 3.43 8.33
C ILE A 185 16.61 4.53 8.74
N VAL A 186 17.74 4.11 9.31
CA VAL A 186 18.82 5.02 9.74
C VAL A 186 19.93 5.04 8.70
N ASN A 187 20.21 3.89 8.08
CA ASN A 187 21.23 3.77 7.05
C ASN A 187 20.61 3.90 5.65
N PRO A 188 20.96 4.95 4.87
CA PRO A 188 20.39 5.18 3.54
C PRO A 188 20.78 4.12 2.51
N LYS A 189 21.81 3.30 2.79
CA LYS A 189 22.23 2.17 1.93
C LYS A 189 21.32 0.95 2.06
N GLU A 190 20.46 0.90 3.08
CA GLU A 190 19.46 -0.17 3.16
C GLU A 190 18.49 -0.07 1.97
N PHE A 191 17.99 -1.23 1.50
CA PHE A 191 16.98 -1.27 0.45
C PHE A 191 15.63 -0.76 0.96
N ALA A 192 15.51 0.56 1.04
CA ALA A 192 14.33 1.31 1.41
C ALA A 192 14.22 2.58 0.54
N GLY A 193 13.01 3.10 0.36
CA GLY A 193 12.76 4.32 -0.41
C GLY A 193 13.43 4.27 -1.80
N GLU A 194 14.21 5.30 -2.12
CA GLU A 194 14.90 5.42 -3.41
C GLU A 194 15.90 4.28 -3.68
N THR A 195 16.67 3.83 -2.67
CA THR A 195 17.64 2.74 -2.85
C THR A 195 16.92 1.44 -3.26
N TYR A 196 15.75 1.17 -2.66
CA TYR A 196 14.89 0.06 -3.05
C TYR A 196 14.32 0.23 -4.47
N ALA A 197 13.80 1.42 -4.80
CA ALA A 197 13.21 1.69 -6.11
C ALA A 197 14.24 1.61 -7.25
N LYS A 198 15.48 2.09 -7.02
CA LYS A 198 16.59 1.95 -7.96
C LYS A 198 16.98 0.49 -8.18
N GLU A 199 17.02 -0.32 -7.13
CA GLU A 199 17.33 -1.75 -7.26
C GLU A 199 16.27 -2.49 -8.07
N ILE A 200 14.99 -2.16 -7.86
CA ILE A 200 13.90 -2.63 -8.73
C ILE A 200 14.14 -2.17 -10.16
N ASN A 201 14.39 -0.87 -10.40
CA ASN A 201 14.57 -0.32 -11.74
C ASN A 201 15.78 -0.93 -12.48
N ARG A 202 16.81 -1.42 -11.78
CA ARG A 202 17.93 -2.16 -12.38
C ARG A 202 17.58 -3.59 -12.79
N SER A 203 16.42 -4.11 -12.43
CA SER A 203 16.00 -5.47 -12.77
C SER A 203 15.15 -5.55 -14.03
N LYS A 204 15.35 -6.62 -14.82
CA LYS A 204 14.50 -6.97 -15.97
C LYS A 204 13.17 -7.54 -15.50
N ILE A 205 13.21 -8.44 -14.53
CA ILE A 205 12.05 -9.17 -13.99
C ILE A 205 12.09 -9.17 -12.47
N PHE A 206 10.98 -8.80 -11.83
CA PHE A 206 10.78 -8.91 -10.40
C PHE A 206 9.75 -10.00 -10.08
N LEU A 207 10.05 -10.87 -9.12
CA LEU A 207 9.13 -11.91 -8.65
C LEU A 207 8.55 -11.61 -7.27
N THR A 208 7.25 -11.79 -7.11
CA THR A 208 6.58 -11.73 -5.79
C THR A 208 5.36 -12.64 -5.73
N ASP A 209 4.78 -12.74 -4.54
CA ASP A 209 3.48 -13.35 -4.30
C ASP A 209 2.46 -12.35 -3.73
N GLY A 210 1.23 -12.84 -3.50
CA GLY A 210 0.11 -12.10 -2.91
C GLY A 210 -0.32 -12.61 -1.53
N LEU A 211 0.59 -13.28 -0.79
CA LEU A 211 0.27 -14.02 0.45
C LEU A 211 -0.72 -15.17 0.24
N ILE A 212 -1.01 -15.92 1.31
CA ILE A 212 -2.15 -16.85 1.39
C ILE A 212 -3.53 -16.17 1.25
N TYR A 213 -3.58 -14.84 1.36
CA TYR A 213 -4.82 -14.07 1.30
C TYR A 213 -5.10 -13.42 -0.07
N HIS A 214 -4.22 -13.61 -1.04
CA HIS A 214 -4.35 -13.07 -2.41
C HIS A 214 -4.49 -11.54 -2.46
N TYR A 215 -3.76 -10.82 -1.60
CA TYR A 215 -3.77 -9.36 -1.53
C TYR A 215 -3.07 -8.71 -2.74
N PRO A 216 -3.62 -7.59 -3.27
CA PRO A 216 -2.87 -6.66 -4.11
C PRO A 216 -1.84 -5.91 -3.25
N VAL A 217 -0.74 -6.56 -2.87
CA VAL A 217 0.30 -5.96 -2.01
C VAL A 217 1.02 -4.79 -2.70
N MET A 218 1.69 -3.93 -1.91
CA MET A 218 2.46 -2.76 -2.41
C MET A 218 3.36 -3.08 -3.61
N LYS A 219 3.98 -4.28 -3.65
CA LYS A 219 4.87 -4.68 -4.75
C LYS A 219 4.23 -4.67 -6.14
N TYR A 220 2.90 -4.84 -6.25
CA TYR A 220 2.20 -4.69 -7.53
C TYR A 220 2.31 -3.26 -8.07
N TYR A 221 2.39 -2.28 -7.18
CA TYR A 221 2.43 -0.87 -7.49
C TYR A 221 3.88 -0.42 -7.61
N GLU A 222 4.71 -0.72 -6.61
CA GLU A 222 6.12 -0.31 -6.53
C GLU A 222 6.94 -0.81 -7.73
N VAL A 223 6.77 -2.09 -8.11
CA VAL A 223 7.56 -2.70 -9.19
C VAL A 223 7.19 -2.10 -10.54
N LEU A 224 5.89 -2.00 -10.81
CA LEU A 224 5.41 -1.39 -12.04
C LEU A 224 5.76 0.10 -12.09
N GLY A 225 5.67 0.81 -10.96
CA GLY A 225 6.10 2.21 -10.83
C GLY A 225 7.59 2.44 -11.15
N CYS A 226 8.43 1.41 -11.08
CA CYS A 226 9.84 1.44 -11.46
C CYS A 226 10.13 0.92 -12.88
N ASN A 227 9.10 0.83 -13.74
CA ASN A 227 9.19 0.34 -15.11
C ASN A 227 9.91 -1.02 -15.22
N THR A 228 9.47 -2.00 -14.44
CA THR A 228 10.05 -3.34 -14.37
C THR A 228 8.96 -4.38 -14.54
N LEU A 229 9.24 -5.46 -15.29
CA LEU A 229 8.25 -6.51 -15.48
C LEU A 229 8.03 -7.26 -14.17
N LEU A 230 6.76 -7.29 -13.72
CA LEU A 230 6.34 -8.03 -12.54
C LEU A 230 5.79 -9.41 -12.92
N LEU A 231 6.33 -10.46 -12.30
CA LEU A 231 5.76 -11.81 -12.27
C LEU A 231 5.16 -12.07 -10.88
N ALA A 232 3.83 -12.16 -10.82
CA ALA A 232 3.09 -12.31 -9.56
C ALA A 232 1.75 -13.04 -9.76
N PRO A 233 1.10 -13.61 -8.74
CA PRO A 233 -0.23 -14.21 -8.92
C PRO A 233 -1.28 -13.17 -9.32
N LYS A 234 -2.37 -13.59 -9.97
CA LYS A 234 -3.54 -12.73 -10.22
C LYS A 234 -4.57 -12.90 -9.10
N SER A 235 -5.43 -11.90 -8.92
CA SER A 235 -6.62 -11.97 -8.07
C SER A 235 -7.75 -11.16 -8.70
N LYS A 236 -9.00 -11.43 -8.29
CA LYS A 236 -10.15 -10.64 -8.77
C LYS A 236 -9.99 -9.16 -8.39
N GLU A 237 -9.56 -8.89 -7.17
CA GLU A 237 -9.33 -7.53 -6.69
C GLU A 237 -8.30 -6.76 -7.55
N LEU A 238 -7.23 -7.42 -8.00
CA LEU A 238 -6.28 -6.83 -8.95
C LEU A 238 -6.94 -6.45 -10.28
N THR A 239 -7.77 -7.33 -10.84
CA THR A 239 -8.52 -7.02 -12.08
C THR A 239 -9.43 -5.82 -11.89
N ASP A 240 -10.15 -5.74 -10.77
CA ASP A 240 -11.06 -4.63 -10.46
C ASP A 240 -10.29 -3.31 -10.22
N LEU A 241 -9.02 -3.39 -9.83
CA LEU A 241 -8.09 -2.25 -9.76
C LEU A 241 -7.49 -1.86 -11.11
N GLY A 242 -7.77 -2.61 -12.17
CA GLY A 242 -7.27 -2.38 -13.53
C GLY A 242 -5.96 -3.08 -13.87
N PHE A 243 -5.45 -3.98 -13.02
CA PHE A 243 -4.29 -4.80 -13.33
C PHE A 243 -4.70 -5.96 -14.25
N ILE A 244 -4.07 -6.05 -15.43
CA ILE A 244 -4.42 -7.03 -16.46
C ILE A 244 -3.16 -7.87 -16.76
N SER A 245 -3.26 -9.18 -16.57
CA SER A 245 -2.17 -10.11 -16.88
C SER A 245 -1.90 -10.14 -18.39
N GLY A 246 -0.63 -10.16 -18.79
CA GLY A 246 -0.20 -10.07 -20.19
C GLY A 246 -0.21 -8.65 -20.76
N LYS A 247 -0.73 -7.66 -20.02
CA LYS A 247 -0.72 -6.25 -20.42
C LYS A 247 0.08 -5.37 -19.45
N HIS A 248 -0.17 -5.48 -18.15
CA HIS A 248 0.47 -4.64 -17.11
C HIS A 248 1.49 -5.41 -16.27
N PHE A 249 1.28 -6.71 -16.12
CA PHE A 249 2.15 -7.65 -15.40
C PHE A 249 1.93 -9.05 -15.97
N VAL A 250 2.72 -10.05 -15.55
CA VAL A 250 2.52 -11.44 -15.97
C VAL A 250 2.05 -12.27 -14.77
N SER A 251 0.87 -12.89 -14.91
CA SER A 251 0.38 -13.78 -13.87
C SER A 251 1.17 -15.09 -13.83
N VAL A 252 1.57 -15.50 -12.63
CA VAL A 252 2.28 -16.76 -12.37
C VAL A 252 1.73 -17.49 -11.16
N ASN A 253 1.97 -18.79 -11.09
CA ASN A 253 1.66 -19.67 -9.97
C ASN A 253 2.83 -20.62 -9.72
N ARG A 254 2.66 -21.58 -8.80
CA ARG A 254 3.72 -22.52 -8.38
C ARG A 254 4.26 -23.39 -9.52
N LYS A 255 3.48 -23.62 -10.58
CA LYS A 255 3.80 -24.53 -11.69
C LYS A 255 4.51 -23.83 -12.85
N ASP A 256 4.22 -22.56 -13.10
CA ASP A 256 4.63 -21.88 -14.35
C ASP A 256 5.62 -20.71 -14.16
N PHE A 257 5.90 -20.28 -12.92
CA PHE A 257 6.73 -19.09 -12.69
C PHE A 257 8.12 -19.22 -13.33
N LEU A 258 8.77 -20.39 -13.23
CA LEU A 258 10.12 -20.61 -13.77
C LEU A 258 10.13 -20.54 -15.29
N GLN A 259 9.18 -21.23 -15.95
CA GLN A 259 9.04 -21.22 -17.39
C GLN A 259 8.81 -19.79 -17.92
N LYS A 260 7.89 -19.05 -17.30
CA LYS A 260 7.60 -17.66 -17.67
C LYS A 260 8.78 -16.73 -17.40
N SER A 261 9.50 -16.90 -16.29
CA SER A 261 10.73 -16.15 -16.02
C SER A 261 11.77 -16.33 -17.11
N ARG A 262 12.02 -17.58 -17.55
CA ARG A 262 12.96 -17.87 -18.64
C ARG A 262 12.50 -17.29 -19.98
N TYR A 263 11.22 -17.47 -20.31
CA TYR A 263 10.61 -16.92 -21.52
C TYR A 263 10.77 -15.38 -21.58
N TYR A 264 10.30 -14.65 -20.57
CA TYR A 264 10.35 -13.19 -20.60
C TYR A 264 11.78 -12.61 -20.48
N LEU A 265 12.77 -13.40 -20.07
CA LEU A 265 14.16 -12.96 -20.09
C LEU A 265 14.68 -12.81 -21.53
N THR A 266 14.30 -13.71 -22.44
CA THR A 266 14.72 -13.69 -23.85
C THR A 266 13.78 -12.90 -24.76
N HIS A 267 12.54 -12.63 -24.33
CA HIS A 267 11.53 -11.89 -25.11
C HIS A 267 11.51 -10.40 -24.74
N GLU A 268 12.58 -9.69 -25.08
CA GLU A 268 12.81 -8.31 -24.63
C GLU A 268 11.72 -7.32 -25.05
N LYS A 269 11.27 -7.37 -26.31
CA LYS A 269 10.26 -6.45 -26.85
C LYS A 269 8.95 -6.57 -26.07
N GLU A 270 8.44 -7.80 -25.94
CA GLU A 270 7.21 -8.10 -25.18
C GLU A 270 7.36 -7.71 -23.70
N ARG A 271 8.50 -8.05 -23.08
CA ARG A 271 8.80 -7.67 -21.69
C ARG A 271 8.72 -6.16 -21.46
N LYS A 272 9.38 -5.38 -22.33
CA LYS A 272 9.41 -3.90 -22.23
C LYS A 272 8.04 -3.28 -22.46
N GLU A 273 7.25 -3.84 -23.38
CA GLU A 273 5.89 -3.38 -23.63
C GLU A 273 5.00 -3.59 -22.39
N ILE A 274 5.02 -4.78 -21.80
CA ILE A 274 4.23 -5.08 -20.59
C ILE A 274 4.68 -4.21 -19.41
N SER A 275 6.00 -4.02 -19.21
CA SER A 275 6.51 -3.20 -18.10
C SER A 275 6.11 -1.73 -18.27
N LYS A 276 6.20 -1.19 -19.49
CA LYS A 276 5.81 0.19 -19.80
C LYS A 276 4.32 0.42 -19.57
N ASN A 277 3.47 -0.49 -20.06
CA ASN A 277 2.03 -0.42 -19.84
C ASN A 277 1.68 -0.47 -18.34
N GLY A 278 2.37 -1.32 -17.57
CA GLY A 278 2.20 -1.38 -16.12
C GLY A 278 2.63 -0.09 -15.42
N PHE A 279 3.76 0.46 -15.81
CA PHE A 279 4.28 1.76 -15.32
C PHE A 279 3.28 2.88 -15.55
N GLU A 280 2.83 3.08 -16.80
CA GLU A 280 1.88 4.14 -17.17
C GLU A 280 0.57 4.00 -16.38
N MET A 281 0.05 2.77 -16.26
CA MET A 281 -1.19 2.51 -15.53
C MET A 281 -1.09 2.85 -14.05
N VAL A 282 0.00 2.47 -13.37
CA VAL A 282 0.18 2.77 -11.95
C VAL A 282 0.43 4.25 -11.70
N HIS A 283 1.23 4.93 -12.52
CA HIS A 283 1.44 6.38 -12.40
C HIS A 283 0.16 7.18 -12.62
N PHE A 284 -0.66 6.78 -13.60
CA PHE A 284 -1.93 7.44 -13.90
C PHE A 284 -3.02 7.12 -12.87
N LYS A 285 -3.20 5.84 -12.52
CA LYS A 285 -4.34 5.38 -11.72
C LYS A 285 -4.04 5.11 -10.26
N HIS A 286 -2.80 4.96 -9.82
CA HIS A 286 -2.47 4.49 -8.48
C HIS A 286 -1.33 5.29 -7.84
N SER A 287 -1.35 6.61 -8.02
CA SER A 287 -0.43 7.52 -7.34
C SER A 287 -1.02 8.06 -6.02
N ALA A 288 -0.15 8.49 -5.11
CA ALA A 288 -0.52 9.10 -3.84
C ALA A 288 -1.46 10.30 -4.02
N ALA A 289 -1.22 11.13 -5.04
CA ALA A 289 -2.06 12.29 -5.36
C ALA A 289 -3.49 11.87 -5.71
N GLN A 290 -3.62 10.83 -6.54
CA GLN A 290 -4.93 10.27 -6.86
C GLN A 290 -5.62 9.72 -5.62
N ARG A 291 -4.89 9.07 -4.69
CA ARG A 291 -5.48 8.51 -3.45
C ARG A 291 -5.92 9.59 -2.48
N ALA A 292 -5.16 10.67 -2.33
CA ALA A 292 -5.58 11.84 -1.58
C ALA A 292 -6.88 12.43 -2.16
N LEU A 293 -6.96 12.59 -3.49
CA LEU A 293 -8.16 13.11 -4.15
C LEU A 293 -9.38 12.21 -3.94
N GLN A 294 -9.24 10.89 -4.14
CA GLN A 294 -10.34 9.95 -3.90
C GLN A 294 -10.82 9.98 -2.44
N PHE A 295 -9.89 10.05 -1.49
CA PHE A 295 -10.23 10.17 -0.08
C PHE A 295 -11.04 11.45 0.19
N VAL A 296 -10.58 12.60 -0.30
CA VAL A 296 -11.29 13.87 -0.15
C VAL A 296 -12.70 13.78 -0.73
N GLN A 297 -12.86 13.24 -1.94
CA GLN A 297 -14.18 13.04 -2.55
C GLN A 297 -15.10 12.13 -1.72
N MET A 298 -14.55 11.09 -1.10
CA MET A 298 -15.31 10.23 -0.18
C MET A 298 -15.74 10.99 1.07
N VAL A 299 -14.85 11.80 1.65
CA VAL A 299 -15.15 12.62 2.84
C VAL A 299 -16.20 13.69 2.51
N GLU A 300 -16.10 14.38 1.38
CA GLU A 300 -17.11 15.36 0.96
C GLU A 300 -18.50 14.72 0.83
N LYS A 301 -18.58 13.49 0.28
CA LYS A 301 -19.83 12.74 0.21
C LYS A 301 -20.34 12.33 1.59
N ILE A 302 -19.44 12.04 2.53
CA ILE A 302 -19.81 11.74 3.93
C ILE A 302 -20.40 12.97 4.60
N LEU A 303 -19.79 14.14 4.42
CA LEU A 303 -20.19 15.39 5.08
C LEU A 303 -21.48 16.01 4.51
N LYS A 304 -21.92 15.57 3.33
CA LYS A 304 -23.19 15.99 2.71
C LYS A 304 -24.40 15.15 3.15
N LYS A 305 -24.16 14.05 3.88
CA LYS A 305 -25.23 13.21 4.46
C LYS A 305 -25.63 13.74 5.83
#